data_AF-A0AA95MH54-F1
#
_entry.id   AF-A0AA95MH54-F1
#
_cell.length_a   1.000
_cell.length_b   1.000
_cell.length_c   1.000
_cell.angle_alpha   90.00
_cell.angle_beta   90.00
_cell.angle_gamma   90.00
#
_symmetry.space_group_name_H-M   'P 1'
#
loop_
_entity.id
_entity.type
_entity.pdbx_description
1 polymer ?
#
loop_
_entity_poly.entity_id
_entity_poly.type
_entity_poly.pdbx_seq_one_letter_code
_entity_poly.pdbx_strand_id
1 'polypeptide(L)' 'MPKSSRLGSADLPLDSVGGFIAYKVHDVQIGETAFGPGFVIAAVLDWAGICHNERGYLTINRLFLIQI' A
#
# COMPACT_ATOMS: atom_id res chain seq x y z
N MET A 1 -11.98 3.36 12.66
CA MET A 1 -11.09 4.53 12.55
C MET A 1 -9.82 4.08 11.86
N PRO A 2 -9.25 4.86 10.93
CA PRO A 2 -7.95 4.53 10.34
C PRO A 2 -6.90 4.64 11.44
N LYS A 3 -6.15 3.55 11.64
CA LYS A 3 -5.17 3.44 12.72
C LYS A 3 -3.87 4.11 12.23
N SER A 4 -3.36 5.07 12.98
CA SER A 4 -2.04 5.64 12.74
C SER A 4 -0.98 4.68 13.26
N SER A 5 -0.01 4.33 12.42
CA SER A 5 1.01 3.33 12.73
C SER A 5 2.40 3.88 12.42
N ARG A 6 3.42 3.38 13.11
CA ARG A 6 4.81 3.80 12.86
C ARG A 6 5.34 3.10 11.62
N LEU A 7 5.99 3.83 10.72
CA LEU A 7 6.63 3.25 9.55
C LEU A 7 7.71 2.25 9.98
N GLY A 8 7.66 1.05 9.41
CA GLY A 8 8.56 -0.06 9.76
C GLY A 8 8.08 -0.93 10.92
N SER A 9 6.90 -0.65 11.49
CA SER A 9 6.26 -1.54 12.47
C SER A 9 5.49 -2.67 11.77
N ALA A 10 5.08 -3.69 12.53
CA ALA A 10 4.23 -4.79 12.02
C ALA A 10 2.89 -4.29 11.43
N ASP A 11 2.37 -3.15 11.93
CA ASP A 11 1.13 -2.55 11.45
C ASP A 11 1.34 -1.67 10.19
N LEU A 12 2.58 -1.33 9.83
CA LEU A 12 2.93 -0.54 8.64
C LEU A 12 4.35 -0.89 8.14
N PRO A 13 4.53 -2.10 7.58
CA PRO A 13 5.83 -2.55 7.13
C PRO A 13 6.21 -1.86 5.80
N LEU A 14 7.52 -1.70 5.56
CA LEU A 14 8.06 -0.96 4.41
C LEU A 14 7.71 -1.59 3.05
N ASP A 15 7.45 -2.89 3.03
CA ASP A 15 7.06 -3.68 1.86
C ASP A 15 5.54 -3.71 1.62
N SER A 16 4.74 -3.08 2.50
CA SER A 16 3.33 -2.83 2.21
C SER A 16 3.16 -1.63 1.29
N VAL A 17 2.06 -1.58 0.53
CA VAL A 17 1.68 -0.40 -0.27
C VAL A 17 1.64 0.87 0.57
N GLY A 18 1.06 0.78 1.78
CA GLY A 18 0.99 1.92 2.70
C GLY A 18 2.36 2.39 3.17
N GLY A 19 3.25 1.45 3.52
CA GLY A 19 4.63 1.75 3.94
C GLY A 19 5.47 2.32 2.81
N PHE A 20 5.34 1.78 1.59
CA PHE A 20 6.04 2.29 0.41
C PHE A 20 5.61 3.73 0.10
N ILE A 21 4.31 4.04 0.13
CA ILE A 21 3.81 5.40 -0.11
C ILE A 21 4.29 6.36 0.97
N ALA A 22 4.17 5.98 2.24
CA ALA A 22 4.64 6.80 3.35
C ALA A 22 6.13 7.16 3.17
N TYR A 23 6.96 6.18 2.80
CA TYR A 23 8.40 6.37 2.65
C TYR A 23 8.79 7.11 1.35
N LYS A 24 8.21 6.76 0.21
CA LYS A 24 8.65 7.21 -1.12
C LYS A 24 7.89 8.43 -1.67
N VAL A 25 6.69 8.69 -1.17
CA VAL A 25 5.82 9.77 -1.65
C VAL A 25 5.69 10.88 -0.61
N HIS A 26 5.66 10.52 0.67
CA HIS A 26 5.50 11.48 1.77
C HIS A 26 6.76 11.71 2.59
N ASP A 27 7.89 11.10 2.22
CA ASP A 27 9.19 11.21 2.90
C ASP A 27 9.14 10.95 4.42
N VAL A 28 8.18 10.14 4.87
CA VAL A 28 8.05 9.75 6.28
C VAL A 28 9.24 8.88 6.67
N GLN A 29 9.90 9.21 7.77
CA GLN A 29 11.07 8.48 8.23
C GLN A 29 10.67 7.21 9.01
N ILE A 30 11.55 6.21 9.02
CA ILE A 30 11.33 4.98 9.78
C ILE A 30 11.16 5.33 11.27
N GLY A 31 10.11 4.79 11.90
CA GLY A 31 9.74 5.08 13.29
C GLY A 31 8.77 6.25 13.46
N GLU A 32 8.61 7.12 12.46
CA GLU A 32 7.60 8.17 12.48
C GLU A 32 6.20 7.61 12.23
N THR A 33 5.19 8.33 12.73
CA THR A 33 3.79 7.93 12.55
C THR A 33 3.32 8.37 11.18
N ALA A 34 2.85 7.42 10.36
CA ALA A 34 2.22 7.70 9.09
C ALA A 34 0.73 7.38 9.15
N PHE A 35 -0.04 8.18 8.42
CA PHE A 35 -1.43 7.92 8.15
C PHE A 35 -1.56 7.54 6.68
N GLY A 36 -1.77 6.27 6.41
CA GLY A 36 -1.89 5.77 5.04
C GLY A 36 -3.27 5.18 4.81
N PRO A 37 -4.12 5.74 3.93
CA PRO A 37 -5.32 5.07 3.46
C PRO A 37 -4.95 3.95 2.48
N GLY A 38 -4.09 3.01 2.89
CA GLY A 38 -3.59 1.93 2.03
C GLY A 38 -4.73 1.13 1.39
N PHE A 39 -5.87 1.04 2.08
CA PHE A 39 -7.10 0.43 1.56
C PHE A 39 -7.73 1.19 0.37
N VAL A 40 -7.63 2.53 0.34
CA VAL A 40 -8.13 3.35 -0.78
C VAL A 40 -7.24 3.14 -2.00
N ILE A 41 -5.92 3.16 -1.81
CA ILE A 41 -4.97 2.89 -2.89
C ILE A 41 -5.21 1.48 -3.45
N ALA A 42 -5.33 0.47 -2.58
CA ALA A 42 -5.62 -0.91 -2.97
C ALA A 42 -6.92 -1.01 -3.80
N ALA A 43 -7.98 -0.33 -3.40
CA ALA A 43 -9.23 -0.29 -4.15
C ALA A 43 -9.10 0.40 -5.52
N VAL A 44 -8.33 1.48 -5.61
CA VAL A 44 -8.09 2.18 -6.88
C VAL A 44 -7.28 1.31 -7.85
N LEU A 45 -6.25 0.60 -7.36
CA LEU A 45 -5.43 -0.28 -8.20
C LEU A 45 -6.22 -1.48 -8.74
N ASP A 46 -7.18 -1.99 -7.96
CA ASP A 46 -8.11 -3.05 -8.39
C ASP A 46 -9.11 -2.53 -9.42
N TRP A 47 -9.71 -1.37 -9.16
CA TRP A 47 -10.59 -0.70 -10.13
C TRP A 47 -9.87 -0.39 -11.46
N ALA A 48 -8.59 -0.02 -11.40
CA ALA A 48 -7.75 0.22 -12.58
C ALA A 48 -7.30 -1.07 -13.30
N GLY A 49 -7.61 -2.25 -12.76
CA GLY A 49 -7.25 -3.54 -13.34
C GLY A 49 -5.77 -3.93 -13.21
N ILE A 50 -5.00 -3.25 -12.34
CA ILE A 50 -3.56 -3.47 -12.15
C ILE A 50 -3.31 -4.67 -11.23
N CYS A 51 -4.14 -4.84 -10.20
CA CYS A 51 -4.05 -5.93 -9.24
C CYS A 51 -5.44 -6.35 -8.78
N HIS A 52 -5.54 -7.42 -8.00
CA HIS A 52 -6.75 -7.83 -7.28
C HIS A 52 -6.59 -7.47 -5.82
N ASN A 53 -7.60 -6.79 -5.24
CA ASN A 53 -7.60 -6.40 -3.84
C ASN A 53 -8.11 -7.55 -2.95
N GLU A 54 -7.17 -8.36 -2.48
CA GLU A 54 -7.45 -9.51 -1.62
C GLU A 54 -7.51 -9.11 -0.15
N ARG A 55 -7.93 -10.05 0.70
CA ARG A 55 -7.96 -9.81 2.15
C ARG A 55 -6.54 -9.78 2.73
N GLY A 56 -5.98 -8.57 2.83
CA GLY A 56 -4.71 -8.29 3.50
C GLY A 56 -3.49 -8.29 2.59
N TYR A 57 -3.66 -8.48 1.28
CA TYR A 57 -2.58 -8.42 0.30
C TYR A 57 -3.14 -8.05 -1.09
N LEU A 58 -2.24 -7.73 -2.03
CA LEU A 58 -2.60 -7.51 -3.44
C LEU A 58 -1.99 -8.62 -4.29
N THR A 59 -2.72 -9.09 -5.28
CA THR A 59 -2.19 -10.00 -6.31
C THR A 59 -2.11 -9.25 -7.63
N ILE A 60 -0.94 -9.17 -8.26
CA ILE A 60 -0.78 -8.55 -9.58
C ILE A 60 -1.72 -9.21 -10.59
N ASN A 61 -2.44 -8.40 -11.37
CA ASN A 61 -3.22 -8.89 -12.49
C ASN A 61 -2.27 -9.31 -13.61
N ARG A 62 -2.30 -10.60 -13.97
CA ARG A 62 -1.44 -11.15 -15.04
C ARG A 62 -1.70 -10.50 -16.40
N LEU A 63 -2.92 -10.04 -16.66
CA LEU A 63 -3.25 -9.35 -17.91
C LEU A 63 -2.58 -7.98 -17.99
N PHE A 64 -2.43 -7.28 -16.86
CA PHE A 64 -1.69 -6.02 -16.81
C PHE A 64 -0.22 -6.22 -17.18
N LEU A 65 0.42 -7.29 -16.69
CA LEU A 65 1.83 -7.59 -17.01
C LEU A 65 2.10 -7.88 -18.48
N ILE A 66 1.11 -8.32 -19.25
CA ILE A 66 1.27 -8.64 -20.68
C ILE A 66 1.20 -7.37 -21.55
N GLN A 67 0.74 -6.25 -20.98
CA GLN A 67 0.54 -4.97 -21.68
C GLN A 67 1.73 -3.99 -21.56
N ILE A 68 2.76 -4.35 -20.80
CA ILE A 68 3.97 -3.55 -20.53
C ILE A 68 5.20 -4.27 -21.10
#